data_AF-A0A7R9P289-F1
#
_entry.id   AF-A0A7R9P289-F1
#
_cell.length_a   1.000
_cell.length_b   1.000
_cell.length_c   1.000
_cell.angle_alpha   90.00
_cell.angle_beta   90.00
_cell.angle_gamma   90.00
#
_symmetry.space_group_name_H-M   'P 1'
#
loop_
_entity.id
_entity.type
_entity.pdbx_description
1 polymer ?
#
loop_
_entity_poly.entity_id
_entity_poly.type
_entity_poly.pdbx_seq_one_letter_code
_entity_poly.pdbx_strand_id
1 'polypeptide(L)'
;MSNSHLYQSQKEVVCPNLVQLTPVPVTEGNLSRAQRTLSNSLVKFNFECIGTNLTDDEVSISVSLKEFGRLIANIEDQRDMMLDRAYDQIILPLENFRKEHIGGVKEGKKKFEKQTAKFCLSQERYLGLSTKKQDTVLK
;
A
#
# COMPACT_ATOMS: atom_id res chain seq x y z
N MET A 1 3.34 -28.87 -19.62
CA MET A 1 2.59 -28.04 -18.65
C MET A 1 2.75 -26.59 -19.06
N SER A 2 1.70 -25.98 -19.61
CA SER A 2 1.80 -24.70 -20.33
C SER A 2 1.88 -23.51 -19.36
N ASN A 3 2.64 -22.47 -19.74
CA ASN A 3 2.82 -21.22 -18.97
C ASN A 3 1.51 -20.61 -18.46
N SER A 4 0.37 -20.89 -19.10
CA SER A 4 -0.96 -20.45 -18.67
C SER A 4 -1.32 -20.83 -17.23
N HIS A 5 -0.92 -22.02 -16.76
CA HIS A 5 -1.19 -22.44 -15.38
C HIS A 5 -0.33 -21.68 -14.35
N LEU A 6 0.92 -21.35 -14.71
CA LEU A 6 1.79 -20.52 -13.87
C LEU A 6 1.21 -19.09 -13.73
N TYR A 7 0.74 -18.51 -14.83
CA TYR A 7 0.10 -17.19 -14.84
C TYR A 7 -1.23 -17.17 -14.06
N GLN A 8 -1.99 -18.26 -14.08
CA GLN A 8 -3.24 -18.38 -13.36
C GLN A 8 -3.01 -18.57 -11.84
N SER A 9 -2.01 -19.37 -11.47
CA SER A 9 -1.63 -19.59 -10.06
C SER A 9 -1.01 -18.34 -9.42
N GLN A 10 -0.19 -17.57 -10.15
CA GLN A 10 0.28 -16.27 -9.67
C GLN A 10 -0.86 -15.26 -9.48
N LYS A 11 -1.92 -15.31 -10.30
CA LYS A 11 -3.10 -14.43 -10.18
C LYS A 11 -3.91 -14.68 -8.90
N GLU A 12 -4.14 -15.93 -8.53
CA GLU A 12 -4.99 -16.27 -7.37
C GLU A 12 -4.31 -15.95 -6.03
N VAL A 13 -2.98 -15.98 -5.96
CA VAL A 13 -2.24 -15.77 -4.70
C VAL A 13 -1.74 -14.32 -4.54
N VAL A 14 -1.28 -13.68 -5.63
CA VAL A 14 -0.65 -12.34 -5.55
C VAL A 14 -1.69 -11.22 -5.50
N CYS A 15 -2.79 -11.34 -6.26
CA CYS A 15 -3.77 -10.26 -6.39
C CYS A 15 -4.56 -9.93 -5.11
N PRO A 16 -5.03 -10.89 -4.30
CA PRO A 16 -5.81 -10.57 -3.09
C PRO A 16 -4.97 -9.92 -2.00
N ASN A 17 -3.72 -10.38 -1.82
CA ASN A 17 -2.82 -9.89 -0.79
C ASN A 17 -2.34 -8.46 -1.07
N LEU A 18 -2.17 -8.09 -2.34
CA LEU A 18 -1.76 -6.73 -2.74
C LEU A 18 -2.90 -5.69 -2.63
N VAL A 19 -4.16 -6.14 -2.56
CA VAL A 19 -5.34 -5.25 -2.38
C VAL A 19 -5.49 -4.83 -0.92
N GLN A 20 -4.91 -5.57 0.03
CA GLN A 20 -4.91 -5.23 1.46
C GLN A 20 -3.80 -4.26 1.88
N LEU A 21 -2.90 -3.87 0.98
CA LEU A 21 -1.97 -2.76 1.19
C LEU A 21 -2.77 -1.46 1.15
N THR A 22 -3.43 -1.14 2.26
CA THR A 22 -3.92 0.19 2.55
C THR A 22 -2.76 1.06 3.01
N PRO A 23 -2.77 2.37 2.75
CA PRO A 23 -1.83 3.30 3.36
C PRO A 23 -1.80 3.06 4.87
N VAL A 24 -0.59 3.13 5.44
CA VAL A 24 -0.34 2.88 6.87
C VAL A 24 -1.44 3.57 7.70
N PRO A 25 -2.17 2.82 8.54
CA PRO A 25 -3.41 3.31 9.11
C PRO A 25 -3.16 4.56 9.96
N VAL A 26 -4.10 5.50 9.83
CA VAL A 26 -4.26 6.77 10.57
C VAL A 26 -4.03 6.63 12.10
N THR A 27 -4.03 5.41 12.63
CA THR A 27 -3.70 5.06 14.02
C THR A 27 -2.27 5.44 14.44
N GLU A 28 -1.29 5.49 13.53
CA GLU A 28 0.07 5.94 13.87
C GLU A 28 0.15 7.45 14.17
N GLY A 29 -0.64 8.27 13.48
CA GLY A 29 -0.61 9.72 13.65
C GLY A 29 -1.07 10.17 15.05
N ASN A 30 -1.98 9.44 15.68
CA ASN A 30 -2.42 9.75 17.04
C ASN A 30 -1.35 9.43 18.09
N LEU A 31 -0.64 8.30 17.93
CA LEU A 31 0.45 7.92 18.82
C LEU A 31 1.63 8.90 18.68
N SER A 32 2.05 9.18 17.45
CA SER A 32 3.16 10.13 17.22
C SER A 32 2.83 11.51 17.75
N ARG A 33 1.61 12.02 17.52
CA ARG A 33 1.15 13.29 18.08
C ARG A 33 1.17 13.29 19.61
N ALA A 34 0.73 12.21 20.25
CA ALA A 34 0.76 12.09 21.71
C ALA A 34 2.21 12.07 22.25
N GLN A 35 3.11 11.34 21.61
CA GLN A 35 4.53 11.27 21.99
C GLN A 35 5.24 12.62 21.80
N ARG A 36 4.99 13.32 20.69
CA ARG A 36 5.51 14.68 20.47
C ARG A 36 4.94 15.69 21.46
N THR A 37 3.66 15.55 21.84
CA THR A 37 3.05 16.38 22.89
C THR A 37 3.72 16.14 24.25
N LEU A 38 3.93 14.88 24.63
CA LEU A 38 4.64 14.52 25.85
C LEU A 38 6.08 15.07 25.85
N SER A 39 6.80 14.88 24.75
CA SER A 39 8.15 15.44 24.55
C SER A 39 8.17 16.95 24.81
N ASN A 40 7.23 17.70 24.21
CA ASN A 40 7.13 19.13 24.42
C ASN A 40 6.83 19.51 25.87
N SER A 41 5.97 18.77 26.56
CA SER A 41 5.69 18.98 27.98
C SER A 41 6.92 18.75 28.84
N LEU A 42 7.70 17.70 28.57
CA LEU A 42 8.94 17.38 29.28
C LEU A 42 10.04 18.43 29.06
N VAL A 43 10.20 18.91 27.82
CA VAL A 43 11.18 19.97 27.49
C VAL A 43 10.87 21.28 28.19
N LYS A 44 9.58 21.57 28.39
CA LYS A 44 9.11 22.81 29.04
C LYS A 44 8.92 22.66 30.55
N PHE A 45 9.02 21.44 31.08
CA PHE A 45 8.84 21.18 32.50
C PHE A 45 9.90 21.94 33.31
N ASN A 46 9.43 22.62 34.34
CA ASN A 46 10.27 23.22 35.38
C ASN A 46 9.49 23.12 36.69
N PHE A 47 10.21 22.90 37.80
CA PHE A 47 9.60 22.99 39.12
C PHE A 47 9.20 24.44 39.44
N GLU A 48 8.08 24.59 40.14
CA GLU A 48 7.74 25.85 40.78
C GLU A 48 8.58 26.02 42.05
N CYS A 49 9.29 27.14 42.17
CA CYS A 49 10.09 27.41 43.36
C CYS A 49 9.20 27.89 44.51
N ILE A 50 9.24 27.21 45.65
CA ILE A 50 8.66 27.68 46.91
C ILE A 50 9.76 28.40 47.70
N GLY A 51 10.09 29.64 47.32
CA GLY A 51 11.16 30.42 47.95
C GLY A 51 11.94 31.28 46.96
N THR A 52 13.25 31.41 47.17
CA THR A 52 14.11 32.25 46.31
C THR A 52 14.86 31.47 45.23
N ASN A 53 15.18 30.18 45.46
CA ASN A 53 15.95 29.34 44.54
C ASN A 53 15.42 27.89 44.54
N LEU A 54 15.62 27.19 43.42
CA LEU A 54 15.44 25.74 43.34
C LEU A 54 16.59 25.00 44.04
N THR A 55 16.30 23.81 44.55
CA THR A 55 17.32 22.87 45.03
C THR A 55 18.11 22.28 43.86
N ASP A 56 19.33 21.81 44.13
CA ASP A 56 20.17 21.17 43.11
C ASP A 56 19.49 19.95 42.48
N ASP A 57 18.72 19.20 43.27
CA ASP A 57 17.96 18.03 42.79
C ASP A 57 16.83 18.45 41.84
N GLU A 58 16.06 19.50 42.15
CA GLU A 58 15.01 20.01 41.25
C GLU A 58 15.57 20.52 39.92
N VAL A 59 16.74 21.18 39.96
CA VAL A 59 17.46 21.59 38.75
C VAL A 59 17.90 20.36 37.95
N SER A 60 18.53 19.38 38.61
CA SER A 60 19.02 18.14 38.00
C SER A 60 17.89 17.32 37.35
N ILE A 61 16.75 17.19 38.03
CA ILE A 61 15.57 16.49 37.50
C ILE A 61 15.00 17.25 36.30
N SER A 62 14.88 18.58 36.35
CA SER A 62 14.36 19.38 35.24
C SER A 62 15.23 19.25 33.98
N VAL A 63 16.56 19.27 34.14
CA VAL A 63 17.51 19.03 33.03
C VAL A 63 17.33 17.62 32.47
N SER A 64 17.22 16.62 33.33
CA SER A 64 17.05 15.22 32.92
C SER A 64 15.74 15.01 32.13
N LEU A 65 14.63 15.60 32.58
CA LEU A 65 13.35 15.55 31.86
C LEU A 65 13.43 16.27 30.51
N LYS A 66 14.16 17.38 30.43
CA LYS A 66 14.38 18.09 29.17
C LYS A 66 15.16 17.26 28.17
N GLU A 67 16.21 16.56 28.59
CA GLU A 67 16.96 15.66 27.70
C GLU A 67 16.10 14.46 27.28
N PHE A 68 15.32 13.88 28.20
CA PHE A 68 14.39 12.81 27.85
C PHE A 68 13.35 13.25 26.81
N GLY A 69 12.79 14.45 26.97
CA GLY A 69 11.89 15.05 25.99
C GLY A 69 12.55 15.20 24.61
N ARG A 70 13.80 15.65 24.54
CA ARG A 70 14.56 15.74 23.27
C ARG A 70 14.80 14.37 22.64
N LEU A 71 15.12 13.35 23.43
CA LEU A 71 15.28 11.98 22.94
C LEU A 71 13.99 11.45 22.31
N ILE A 72 12.83 11.68 22.94
CA ILE A 72 11.53 11.30 22.37
C ILE A 72 11.29 12.02 21.04
N ALA A 73 11.58 13.32 20.94
CA ALA A 73 11.41 14.06 19.69
C ALA A 73 12.26 13.48 18.55
N ASN A 74 13.54 13.18 18.83
CA ASN A 74 14.44 12.59 17.85
C ASN A 74 13.97 11.20 17.38
N ILE A 75 13.44 10.37 18.28
CA ILE A 75 12.88 9.06 17.93
C ILE A 75 11.69 9.23 16.98
N GLU A 76 10.79 10.17 17.27
CA GLU A 76 9.63 10.42 16.41
C GLU A 76 10.04 11.00 15.05
N ASP A 77 11.08 11.82 14.97
CA ASP A 77 11.64 12.27 13.69
C ASP A 77 12.21 11.10 12.88
N GLN A 78 12.91 10.15 13.54
CA GLN A 78 13.39 8.94 12.86
C GLN A 78 12.23 8.03 12.41
N ARG A 79 11.15 7.95 13.19
CA ARG A 79 9.95 7.20 12.80
C ARG A 79 9.35 7.78 11.53
N ASP A 80 9.15 9.09 11.46
CA ASP A 80 8.60 9.76 10.26
C ASP A 80 9.49 9.48 9.04
N MET A 81 10.81 9.62 9.18
CA MET A 81 11.76 9.32 8.11
C MET A 81 11.70 7.84 7.65
N MET A 82 11.49 6.90 8.58
CA MET A 82 11.34 5.49 8.23
C MET A 82 10.04 5.22 7.48
N LEU A 83 8.94 5.86 7.89
CA LEU A 83 7.64 5.74 7.24
C LEU A 83 7.69 6.30 5.81
N ASP A 84 8.27 7.48 5.62
CA ASP A 84 8.44 8.08 4.30
C ASP A 84 9.26 7.17 3.37
N ARG A 85 10.39 6.64 3.87
CA ARG A 85 11.23 5.70 3.10
C ARG A 85 10.50 4.41 2.77
N ALA A 86 9.76 3.84 3.71
CA ALA A 86 8.97 2.63 3.47
C ALA A 86 7.88 2.88 2.42
N TYR A 87 7.26 4.06 2.46
CA TYR A 87 6.29 4.46 1.46
C TYR A 87 6.91 4.52 0.06
N ASP A 88 8.00 5.26 -0.10
CA ASP A 88 8.65 5.48 -1.40
C ASP A 88 9.29 4.22 -1.97
N GLN A 89 9.92 3.39 -1.12
CA GLN A 89 10.71 2.25 -1.58
C GLN A 89 9.89 0.96 -1.69
N ILE A 90 8.77 0.85 -0.97
CA ILE A 90 8.00 -0.39 -0.88
C ILE A 90 6.56 -0.16 -1.29
N ILE A 91 5.84 0.74 -0.60
CA ILE A 91 4.40 0.89 -0.82
C ILE A 91 4.09 1.40 -2.22
N LEU A 92 4.71 2.51 -2.65
CA LEU A 92 4.48 3.12 -3.96
C LEU A 92 4.84 2.18 -5.12
N PRO A 93 6.01 1.50 -5.13
CA PRO A 93 6.32 0.51 -6.16
C PRO A 93 5.31 -0.64 -6.23
N LEU A 94 4.84 -1.15 -5.08
CA LEU A 94 3.83 -2.21 -5.05
C LEU A 94 2.47 -1.72 -5.54
N GLU A 95 2.07 -0.49 -5.20
CA GLU A 95 0.85 0.12 -5.73
C GLU A 95 0.90 0.29 -7.24
N ASN A 96 2.03 0.77 -7.77
CA ASN A 96 2.22 0.94 -9.21
C ASN A 96 2.21 -0.41 -9.91
N PHE A 97 2.92 -1.41 -9.37
CA PHE A 97 2.89 -2.78 -9.89
C PHE A 97 1.47 -3.36 -9.92
N ARG A 98 0.69 -3.14 -8.87
CA ARG A 98 -0.71 -3.56 -8.80
C ARG A 98 -1.56 -2.89 -9.88
N LYS A 99 -1.42 -1.58 -10.07
CA LYS A 99 -2.24 -0.81 -11.03
C LYS A 99 -1.85 -1.12 -12.47
N GLU A 100 -0.56 -1.05 -12.78
CA GLU A 100 -0.06 -1.08 -14.14
C GLU A 100 0.09 -2.50 -14.67
N HIS A 101 0.82 -3.36 -13.95
CA HIS A 101 1.09 -4.72 -14.43
C HIS A 101 -0.09 -5.65 -14.18
N ILE A 102 -0.60 -5.71 -12.94
CA ILE A 102 -1.75 -6.59 -12.64
C ILE A 102 -3.03 -6.06 -13.31
N GLY A 103 -3.30 -4.75 -13.22
CA GLY A 103 -4.45 -4.12 -13.88
C GLY A 103 -4.38 -4.24 -15.40
N GLY A 104 -3.22 -3.95 -16.02
CA GLY A 104 -3.02 -4.08 -17.45
C GLY A 104 -3.22 -5.51 -17.97
N VAL A 105 -2.74 -6.53 -17.25
CA VAL A 105 -2.99 -7.95 -17.60
C VAL A 105 -4.47 -8.31 -17.52
N LYS A 106 -5.22 -7.79 -16.54
CA LYS A 106 -6.68 -8.01 -16.44
C LYS A 106 -7.40 -7.39 -17.64
N GLU A 107 -7.05 -6.18 -18.02
CA GLU A 107 -7.66 -5.51 -19.18
C GLU A 107 -7.30 -6.21 -20.50
N GLY A 108 -6.03 -6.61 -20.68
CA GLY A 108 -5.57 -7.37 -21.83
C GLY A 108 -6.32 -8.70 -21.98
N LYS A 109 -6.52 -9.44 -20.89
CA LYS A 109 -7.34 -10.67 -20.89
C LYS A 109 -8.76 -10.38 -21.33
N LYS A 110 -9.41 -9.35 -20.78
CA LYS A 110 -10.79 -8.97 -21.15
C LYS A 110 -10.90 -8.62 -22.64
N LYS A 111 -9.90 -7.91 -23.20
CA LYS A 111 -9.84 -7.59 -24.63
C LYS A 111 -9.66 -8.85 -25.48
N PHE A 112 -8.77 -9.76 -25.08
CA PHE A 112 -8.54 -11.02 -25.76
C PHE A 112 -9.82 -11.87 -25.81
N GLU A 113 -10.45 -12.14 -24.66
CA GLU A 113 -11.69 -12.92 -24.58
C GLU A 113 -12.81 -12.34 -25.45
N LYS A 114 -12.95 -11.01 -25.47
CA LYS A 114 -13.93 -10.31 -26.32
C LYS A 114 -13.65 -10.53 -27.81
N GLN A 115 -12.39 -10.52 -28.24
CA GLN A 115 -12.03 -10.76 -29.64
C GLN A 115 -12.16 -12.23 -30.01
N THR A 116 -11.77 -13.16 -29.13
CA THR A 116 -11.97 -14.60 -29.33
C THR A 116 -13.45 -14.93 -29.51
N ALA A 117 -14.34 -14.40 -28.67
CA ALA A 117 -15.79 -14.62 -28.80
C ALA A 117 -16.32 -14.14 -30.16
N LYS A 118 -15.92 -12.95 -30.62
CA LYS A 118 -16.30 -12.43 -31.94
C LYS A 118 -15.80 -13.31 -33.08
N PHE A 119 -14.57 -13.79 -32.97
CA PHE A 119 -13.96 -14.65 -33.98
C PHE A 119 -14.68 -16.00 -34.08
N CYS A 120 -14.92 -16.68 -32.95
CA CYS A 120 -15.67 -17.94 -32.92
C CYS A 120 -17.08 -17.78 -33.51
N LEU A 121 -17.81 -16.73 -33.12
CA LEU A 121 -19.13 -16.43 -33.70
C LEU A 121 -19.08 -16.17 -35.22
N SER A 122 -17.98 -15.60 -35.72
CA SER A 122 -17.79 -15.42 -37.16
C SER A 122 -17.57 -16.76 -37.87
N GLN A 123 -16.78 -17.67 -37.28
CA GLN A 123 -16.56 -19.00 -37.84
C GLN A 123 -17.84 -19.84 -37.87
N GLU A 124 -18.63 -19.83 -36.78
CA GLU A 124 -19.92 -20.52 -36.73
C GLU A 124 -20.87 -20.03 -37.83
N ARG A 125 -20.95 -18.72 -38.06
CA ARG A 125 -21.76 -18.14 -39.15
C ARG A 125 -21.26 -18.58 -40.53
N TYR A 126 -19.94 -18.61 -40.75
CA TYR A 126 -19.37 -19.06 -42.03
C TYR A 126 -19.67 -20.54 -42.30
N LEU A 127 -19.50 -21.40 -41.29
CA LEU A 127 -19.83 -22.82 -41.38
C LEU A 127 -21.33 -23.04 -41.66
N GLY A 128 -22.20 -22.31 -40.99
CA GLY A 128 -23.66 -22.36 -41.22
C GLY A 128 -24.10 -21.89 -42.62
N LEU A 129 -23.28 -21.11 -43.32
CA LEU A 129 -23.49 -20.74 -44.73
C LEU A 129 -22.93 -21.80 -45.70
N SER A 130 -21.83 -22.46 -45.31
CA SER A 130 -21.21 -23.55 -46.10
C SER A 130 -22.12 -24.78 -46.19
N THR A 131 -22.80 -25.15 -45.12
CA THR A 131 -23.74 -26.29 -45.11
C THR A 131 -24.94 -26.05 -46.02
N LYS A 132 -25.44 -24.81 -46.10
CA LYS A 132 -26.54 -24.45 -47.01
C LYS A 132 -26.17 -24.56 -48.50
N LYS A 133 -24.88 -24.39 -48.86
CA LYS A 133 -24.42 -24.52 -50.25
C LYS A 133 -24.29 -25.99 -50.70
N GLN A 134 -24.02 -26.94 -49.81
CA GLN A 134 -23.99 -28.37 -50.19
C GLN A 134 -25.40 -28.94 -50.43
N ASP A 135 -26.42 -28.46 -49.71
CA ASP A 135 -27.82 -28.83 -49.96
C ASP A 135 -28.37 -28.29 -51.29
N THR A 136 -27.74 -27.26 -51.89
CA THR A 136 -28.18 -26.73 -53.20
C THR A 136 -27.55 -27.44 -54.39
N VAL A 137 -26.50 -28.24 -54.17
CA VAL A 137 -25.81 -29.02 -55.23
C VAL A 137 -26.26 -30.50 -55.21
N LEU A 138 -26.98 -30.93 -54.18
CA LEU A 138 -27.55 -32.28 -54.03
C LEU A 138 -29.09 -32.31 -54.27
N LYS A 139 -29.58 -31.57 -55.28
CA LYS A 139 -30.94 -31.72 -55.80
C LYS A 139 -30.94 -32.19 -57.24
#